data_AF-A0A318B9W7-F1
#
_entry.id   AF-A0A318B9W7-F1
#
_cell.length_a   1.000
_cell.length_b   1.000
_cell.length_c   1.000
_cell.angle_alpha   90.00
_cell.angle_beta   90.00
_cell.angle_gamma   90.00
#
_symmetry.space_group_name_H-M   'P 1'
#
loop_
_entity.id
_entity.type
_entity.pdbx_description
1 polymer ?
#
loop_
_entity_poly.entity_id
_entity_poly.type
_entity_poly.pdbx_seq_one_letter_code
_entity_poly.pdbx_strand_id
1 'polypeptide(L)'
;MPALGGIFLRSYENTLVRQTEAELNAQGAALAAATAALWPGAPPPSALPEPDPEDPAYYRPEKPSIDLSAARILPERPSPKPTGAPEPGAVAAAARLDHIFADTTRSTLAAIVLTDAHGRVVRGLGTGGDLSALPEVRDALSGRSETVLRRIGQYRPRYVWEWLSRASAVRLHHARPVTVGGRTVGVLLLSRSPRGLFKGLHEDRGKLLVGAGVIVLVLFGLAGLVSRGVTRPIEQLSAATRAMAQGRGEPPETPTTAAVEIQALYDDFRAMAAAIDKRSRYLRDFAAALSHEFKTPLAGVRGAIELLQDHYPTMSQAERERFLANIAADNARLSALVGRLLELARADMATPEAGVAAAPAAAARSVAAALSGPDLAVALDL
;
A
#
# COMPACT_ATOMS: atom_id res chain seq x y z
N MET A 1 1.68 4.91 10.23
CA MET A 1 3.07 4.45 10.05
C MET A 1 4.20 5.33 10.64
N PRO A 2 4.01 6.45 11.38
CA PRO A 2 5.15 7.26 11.84
C PRO A 2 6.02 6.54 12.91
N ALA A 3 5.44 5.63 13.69
CA ALA A 3 6.16 4.87 14.72
C ALA A 3 7.23 3.92 14.13
N LEU A 4 6.94 3.25 13.01
CA LEU A 4 7.90 2.35 12.34
C LEU A 4 9.10 3.13 11.76
N GLY A 5 8.84 4.31 11.19
CA GLY A 5 9.90 5.19 10.68
C GLY A 5 10.88 5.64 11.77
N GLY A 6 10.37 5.96 12.96
CA GLY A 6 11.22 6.35 14.10
C GLY A 6 12.11 5.21 14.62
N ILE A 7 11.61 3.97 14.63
CA ILE A 7 12.39 2.79 15.04
C ILE A 7 13.52 2.52 14.04
N PHE A 8 13.20 2.56 12.74
CA PHE A 8 14.20 2.34 11.68
C PHE A 8 15.31 3.40 11.72
N LEU A 9 14.93 4.67 11.88
CA LEU A 9 15.87 5.78 12.05
C LEU A 9 16.84 5.52 13.22
N ARG A 10 16.32 5.14 14.39
CA ARG A 10 17.15 4.85 15.58
C ARG A 10 18.12 3.69 15.34
N SER A 11 17.65 2.60 14.74
CA SER A 11 18.49 1.43 14.43
C SER A 11 19.63 1.79 13.48
N TYR A 12 19.33 2.58 12.45
CA TYR A 12 20.31 3.03 11.47
C TYR A 12 21.36 3.98 12.07
N GLU A 13 20.93 4.95 12.89
CA GLU A 13 21.86 5.84 13.60
C GLU A 13 22.80 5.07 14.53
N ASN A 14 22.28 4.07 15.24
CA ASN A 14 23.10 3.22 16.11
C ASN A 14 24.15 2.45 15.31
N THR A 15 23.78 1.96 14.13
CA THR A 15 24.69 1.27 13.21
C THR A 15 25.82 2.20 12.74
N LEU A 16 25.50 3.44 12.35
CA LEU A 16 26.50 4.42 11.94
C LEU A 16 27.47 4.81 13.06
N VAL A 17 26.97 4.91 14.29
CA VAL A 17 27.80 5.16 15.49
C VAL A 17 28.75 3.99 15.72
N ARG A 18 28.25 2.74 15.71
CA ARG A 18 29.07 1.53 15.87
C ARG A 18 30.10 1.34 14.76
N GLN A 19 29.75 1.68 13.52
CA GLN A 19 30.70 1.67 12.41
C GLN A 19 31.82 2.69 12.65
N THR A 20 31.48 3.90 13.08
CA THR A 20 32.46 4.93 13.40
C THR A 20 33.36 4.51 14.56
N GLU A 21 32.81 3.87 15.58
CA GLU A 21 33.56 3.27 16.68
C GLU A 21 34.53 2.18 16.17
N ALA A 22 34.06 1.25 15.34
CA ALA A 22 34.90 0.21 14.76
C ALA A 22 36.07 0.79 13.95
N GLU A 23 35.82 1.83 13.14
CA GLU A 23 36.85 2.54 12.38
C GLU A 23 37.88 3.19 13.31
N LEU A 24 37.44 3.82 14.41
CA LEU A 24 38.34 4.43 15.41
C LEU A 24 39.14 3.39 16.19
N ASN A 25 38.53 2.26 16.56
CA ASN A 25 39.22 1.16 17.24
C ASN A 25 40.34 0.60 16.35
N ALA A 26 40.03 0.32 15.07
CA ALA A 26 41.00 -0.22 14.12
C ALA A 26 42.16 0.75 13.85
N GLN A 27 41.84 2.03 13.61
CA GLN A 27 42.85 3.08 13.41
C GLN A 27 43.69 3.30 14.67
N GLY A 28 43.03 3.34 15.83
CA GLY A 28 43.68 3.49 17.13
C GLY A 28 44.65 2.35 17.42
N ALA A 29 44.26 1.10 17.14
CA ALA A 29 45.11 -0.06 17.30
C ALA A 29 46.38 0.01 16.45
N ALA A 30 46.25 0.31 15.15
CA ALA A 30 47.38 0.43 14.24
C ALA A 30 48.30 1.60 14.63
N LEU A 31 47.74 2.76 14.94
CA LEU A 31 48.51 3.95 15.31
C LEU A 31 49.18 3.79 16.68
N ALA A 32 48.54 3.18 17.66
CA ALA A 32 49.16 2.91 18.96
C ALA A 32 50.30 1.90 18.84
N ALA A 33 50.16 0.86 18.02
CA ALA A 33 51.23 -0.09 17.73
C ALA A 33 52.42 0.60 17.01
N ALA A 34 52.15 1.43 16.00
CA ALA A 34 53.18 2.22 15.33
C ALA A 34 53.87 3.20 16.30
N THR A 35 53.09 3.81 17.21
CA THR A 35 53.60 4.71 18.23
C THR A 35 54.52 4.00 19.21
N ALA A 36 54.13 2.81 19.67
CA ALA A 36 54.93 1.98 20.57
C ALA A 36 56.24 1.53 19.90
N ALA A 37 56.19 1.11 18.63
CA ALA A 37 57.37 0.68 17.88
C ALA A 37 58.38 1.80 17.63
N LEU A 38 57.90 3.03 17.43
CA LEU A 38 58.74 4.20 17.16
C LEU A 38 59.09 5.01 18.43
N TRP A 39 58.61 4.57 19.60
CA TRP A 39 58.85 5.23 20.88
C TRP A 39 60.35 5.23 21.23
N PRO A 40 60.91 6.31 21.77
CA PRO A 40 62.30 6.32 22.23
C PRO A 40 62.54 5.27 23.31
N GLY A 41 63.54 4.41 23.08
CA GLY A 41 63.85 3.30 24.00
C GLY A 41 62.92 2.11 23.87
N ALA A 42 62.10 2.04 22.81
CA ALA A 42 61.37 0.82 22.48
C ALA A 42 62.37 -0.34 22.28
N PRO A 43 62.07 -1.54 22.82
CA PRO A 43 62.90 -2.71 22.56
C PRO A 43 63.00 -2.95 21.05
N PRO A 44 64.12 -3.49 20.55
CA PRO A 44 64.23 -3.86 19.14
C PRO A 44 63.06 -4.78 18.77
N PRO A 45 62.54 -4.73 17.53
CA PRO A 45 61.47 -5.61 17.10
C PRO A 45 61.91 -7.06 17.34
N SER A 46 61.36 -7.68 18.38
CA SER A 46 61.54 -9.11 18.62
C SER A 46 60.71 -9.88 17.60
N ALA A 47 61.06 -11.16 17.36
CA ALA A 47 60.14 -12.06 16.68
C ALA A 47 58.79 -11.96 17.39
N LEU A 48 57.72 -11.71 16.62
CA LEU A 48 56.37 -11.77 17.16
C LEU A 48 56.18 -13.18 17.74
N PRO A 49 55.69 -13.31 18.97
CA PRO A 49 55.36 -14.63 19.51
C PRO A 49 54.42 -15.34 18.51
N GLU A 50 54.70 -16.63 18.24
CA GLU A 50 53.83 -17.41 17.37
C GLU A 50 52.39 -17.33 17.90
N PRO A 51 51.39 -17.21 17.01
CA PRO A 51 50.00 -17.27 17.44
C PRO A 51 49.70 -18.55 18.18
N ASP A 52 49.41 -18.40 19.47
CA ASP A 52 48.89 -19.47 20.30
C ASP A 52 47.36 -19.35 20.31
N PRO A 53 46.62 -20.25 19.62
CA PRO A 53 45.16 -20.24 19.61
C PRO A 53 44.56 -20.57 20.99
N GLU A 54 45.33 -21.20 21.87
CA GLU A 54 44.89 -21.61 23.20
C GLU A 54 45.11 -20.51 24.25
N ASP A 55 45.98 -19.52 23.99
CA ASP A 55 46.15 -18.35 24.85
C ASP A 55 45.04 -17.31 24.59
N PRO A 56 44.06 -17.16 25.52
CA PRO A 56 42.98 -16.17 25.36
C PRO A 56 43.52 -14.73 25.42
N ALA A 57 44.75 -14.53 25.91
CA ALA A 57 45.40 -13.24 25.92
C ALA A 57 46.02 -12.86 24.55
N TYR A 58 46.25 -13.83 23.64
CA TYR A 58 46.85 -13.59 22.33
C TYR A 58 45.92 -12.79 21.42
N TYR A 59 44.64 -13.19 21.33
CA TYR A 59 43.63 -12.50 20.52
C TYR A 59 42.66 -11.69 21.39
N ARG A 60 42.82 -10.37 21.42
CA ARG A 60 41.93 -9.45 22.15
C ARG A 60 41.18 -8.50 21.20
N PRO A 61 40.16 -8.98 20.47
CA PRO A 61 39.38 -8.13 19.57
C PRO A 61 38.51 -7.15 20.37
N GLU A 62 38.69 -5.85 20.11
CA GLU A 62 37.84 -4.79 20.68
C GLU A 62 36.57 -4.63 19.84
N LYS A 63 35.45 -5.15 20.32
CA LYS A 63 34.15 -5.02 19.65
C LYS A 63 33.53 -3.65 19.95
N PRO A 64 32.89 -3.00 18.95
CA PRO A 64 32.10 -1.79 19.19
C PRO A 64 31.02 -2.06 20.23
N SER A 65 30.95 -1.24 21.29
CA SER A 65 30.03 -1.45 22.41
C SER A 65 29.03 -0.31 22.55
N ILE A 66 29.22 0.80 21.84
CA ILE A 66 28.36 1.97 21.97
C ILE A 66 26.94 1.65 21.47
N ASP A 67 25.97 1.96 22.31
CA ASP A 67 24.56 2.04 21.96
C ASP A 67 24.09 3.48 22.13
N LEU A 68 23.82 4.19 21.04
CA LEU A 68 23.38 5.59 21.08
C LEU A 68 22.09 5.80 21.91
N SER A 69 21.25 4.78 22.03
CA SER A 69 19.98 4.87 22.77
C SER A 69 20.18 4.80 24.28
N ALA A 70 21.14 4.00 24.75
CA ALA A 70 21.40 3.73 26.16
C ALA A 70 22.66 4.43 26.70
N ALA A 71 23.62 4.76 25.85
CA ALA A 71 24.89 5.35 26.24
C ALA A 71 24.72 6.77 26.79
N ARG A 72 25.45 7.06 27.86
CA ARG A 72 25.52 8.39 28.44
C ARG A 72 26.34 9.31 27.53
N ILE A 73 25.70 10.36 27.02
CA ILE A 73 26.40 11.41 26.26
C ILE A 73 27.05 12.37 27.26
N LEU A 74 28.38 12.37 27.31
CA LEU A 74 29.16 13.28 28.13
C LEU A 74 29.14 14.71 27.56
N PRO A 75 29.40 15.73 28.39
CA PRO A 75 29.59 17.10 27.92
C PRO A 75 30.72 17.20 26.88
N GLU A 76 30.72 18.31 26.14
CA GLU A 76 31.83 18.65 25.26
C GLU A 76 33.16 18.54 26.00
N ARG A 77 34.20 18.09 25.29
CA ARG A 77 35.53 18.00 25.85
C ARG A 77 35.99 19.40 26.30
N PRO A 78 36.30 19.60 27.60
CA PRO A 78 36.79 20.88 28.08
C PRO A 78 38.12 21.23 27.41
N SER A 79 38.40 22.53 27.26
CA SER A 79 39.71 22.99 26.83
C SER A 79 40.78 22.51 27.82
N PRO A 80 41.90 21.95 27.36
CA PRO A 80 42.96 21.48 28.26
C PRO A 80 43.53 22.64 29.07
N LYS A 81 43.74 22.41 30.38
CA LYS A 81 44.39 23.40 31.24
C LYS A 81 45.90 23.37 30.98
N PRO A 82 46.57 24.51 30.78
CA PRO A 82 48.03 24.55 30.65
C PRO A 82 48.68 23.87 31.85
N THR A 83 49.66 23.01 31.60
CA THR A 83 50.38 22.27 32.64
C THR A 83 51.89 22.29 32.34
N GLY A 84 52.68 21.65 33.19
CA GLY A 84 54.13 21.57 33.03
C GLY A 84 54.58 20.93 31.70
N ALA A 85 55.87 21.00 31.41
CA ALA A 85 56.43 20.47 30.17
C ALA A 85 56.11 18.97 30.00
N PRO A 86 55.74 18.51 28.79
CA PRO A 86 55.54 17.09 28.53
C PRO A 86 56.84 16.29 28.63
N GLU A 87 56.72 14.97 28.83
CA GLU A 87 57.89 14.09 28.87
C GLU A 87 58.72 14.13 27.56
N PRO A 88 60.07 14.25 27.64
CA PRO A 88 60.92 14.33 26.45
C PRO A 88 60.78 13.14 25.49
N GLY A 89 60.57 11.94 26.03
CA GLY A 89 60.36 10.72 25.23
C GLY A 89 59.08 10.79 24.39
N ALA A 90 58.01 11.32 24.96
CA ALA A 90 56.73 11.47 24.28
C ALA A 90 56.78 12.58 23.22
N VAL A 91 57.54 13.67 23.47
CA VAL A 91 57.81 14.72 22.47
C VAL A 91 58.60 14.17 21.28
N ALA A 92 59.65 13.39 21.53
CA ALA A 92 60.45 12.78 20.48
C ALA A 92 59.64 11.73 19.67
N ALA A 93 58.78 10.95 20.32
CA ALA A 93 57.86 10.03 19.64
C ALA A 93 56.88 10.80 18.74
N ALA A 94 56.27 11.88 19.26
CA ALA A 94 55.35 12.73 18.50
C ALA A 94 56.01 13.30 17.23
N ALA A 95 57.25 13.78 17.32
CA ALA A 95 57.98 14.32 16.19
C ALA A 95 58.23 13.28 15.07
N ARG A 96 58.51 12.02 15.43
CA ARG A 96 58.71 10.92 14.47
C ARG A 96 57.43 10.52 13.75
N LEU A 97 56.30 10.63 14.43
CA LEU A 97 54.99 10.20 13.93
C LEU A 97 54.17 11.32 13.30
N ASP A 98 54.66 12.57 13.32
CA ASP A 98 53.85 13.73 12.97
C ASP A 98 53.27 13.64 11.55
N HIS A 99 54.09 13.22 10.58
CA HIS A 99 53.64 12.98 9.20
C HIS A 99 52.56 11.89 9.11
N ILE A 100 52.77 10.74 9.79
CA ILE A 100 51.79 9.64 9.80
C ILE A 100 50.46 10.13 10.39
N PHE A 101 50.50 10.84 11.50
CA PHE A 101 49.30 11.35 12.13
C PHE A 101 48.64 12.46 11.30
N ALA A 102 49.40 13.35 10.66
CA ALA A 102 48.87 14.40 9.80
C ALA A 102 48.17 13.80 8.57
N ASP A 103 48.79 12.83 7.89
CA ASP A 103 48.23 12.16 6.72
C ASP A 103 46.99 11.33 7.06
N THR A 104 47.03 10.66 8.22
CA THR A 104 45.88 9.92 8.72
C THR A 104 44.72 10.86 9.06
N THR A 105 44.98 11.98 9.74
CA THR A 105 43.94 12.98 10.04
C THR A 105 43.36 13.59 8.76
N ARG A 106 44.17 13.88 7.74
CA ARG A 106 43.68 14.40 6.44
C ARG A 106 42.79 13.41 5.71
N SER A 107 43.15 12.13 5.71
CA SER A 107 42.44 11.09 4.95
C SER A 107 41.18 10.59 5.66
N THR A 108 41.22 10.48 6.99
CA THR A 108 40.13 9.90 7.79
C THR A 108 39.23 10.93 8.43
N LEU A 109 39.69 12.18 8.55
CA LEU A 109 39.07 13.25 9.34
C LEU A 109 38.92 12.91 10.83
N ALA A 110 39.62 11.88 11.32
CA ALA A 110 39.77 11.61 12.74
C ALA A 110 40.82 12.56 13.32
N ALA A 111 40.43 13.34 14.33
CA ALA A 111 41.38 14.15 15.08
C ALA A 111 42.18 13.23 16.00
N ILE A 112 43.50 13.30 15.93
CA ILE A 112 44.42 12.44 16.68
C ILE A 112 45.21 13.31 17.67
N VAL A 113 45.11 12.97 18.95
CA VAL A 113 45.84 13.63 20.04
C VAL A 113 46.72 12.58 20.73
N LEU A 114 48.00 12.88 20.90
CA LEU A 114 48.92 12.04 21.67
C LEU A 114 49.23 12.71 23.00
N THR A 115 49.23 11.93 24.08
CA THR A 115 49.66 12.36 25.42
C THR A 115 50.86 11.56 25.92
N ASP A 116 51.56 12.10 26.91
CA ASP A 116 52.52 11.34 27.72
C ASP A 116 51.84 10.47 28.79
N ALA A 117 52.63 9.77 29.60
CA ALA A 117 52.18 8.89 30.68
C ALA A 117 51.46 9.63 31.83
N HIS A 118 51.53 10.97 31.86
CA HIS A 118 50.83 11.81 32.82
C HIS A 118 49.55 12.42 32.23
N GLY A 119 49.21 12.11 30.98
CA GLY A 119 48.04 12.66 30.28
C GLY A 119 48.27 14.07 29.71
N ARG A 120 49.50 14.56 29.64
CA ARG A 120 49.83 15.86 29.04
C ARG A 120 49.89 15.75 27.52
N VAL A 121 49.24 16.67 26.83
CA VAL A 121 49.17 16.66 25.36
C VAL A 121 50.51 17.05 24.76
N VAL A 122 51.14 16.10 24.08
CA VAL A 122 52.38 16.33 23.32
C VAL A 122 52.11 16.76 21.88
N ARG A 123 50.97 16.31 21.31
CA ARG A 123 50.59 16.63 19.94
C ARG A 123 49.08 16.64 19.77
N GLY A 124 48.60 17.60 18.98
CA GLY A 124 47.21 17.69 18.52
C GLY A 124 46.50 18.90 19.10
N LEU A 125 45.17 18.88 19.13
CA LEU A 125 44.41 20.00 19.68
C LEU A 125 44.63 20.09 21.20
N GLY A 126 45.18 21.23 21.64
CA GLY A 126 45.44 21.50 23.05
C GLY A 126 46.82 21.04 23.57
N THR A 127 47.81 20.97 22.68
CA THR A 127 49.23 20.79 23.04
C THR A 127 49.65 21.66 24.22
N GLY A 128 50.38 21.08 25.17
CA GLY A 128 50.82 21.74 26.41
C GLY A 128 49.77 21.75 27.53
N GLY A 129 48.57 21.21 27.29
CA GLY A 129 47.55 21.06 28.32
C GLY A 129 47.44 19.65 28.89
N ASP A 130 46.63 19.51 29.93
CA ASP A 130 46.37 18.24 30.63
C ASP A 130 44.99 17.66 30.26
N LEU A 131 44.96 16.37 29.91
CA LEU A 131 43.76 15.60 29.61
C LEU A 131 43.52 14.44 30.59
N SER A 132 44.36 14.23 31.60
CA SER A 132 44.24 13.14 32.59
C SER A 132 42.92 13.15 33.38
N ALA A 133 42.28 14.32 33.46
CA ALA A 133 40.99 14.48 34.10
C ALA A 133 39.83 13.80 33.33
N LEU A 134 39.98 13.57 32.02
CA LEU A 134 38.96 12.92 31.21
C LEU A 134 38.87 11.43 31.58
N PRO A 135 37.65 10.87 31.79
CA PRO A 135 37.49 9.46 32.16
C PRO A 135 38.10 8.53 31.11
N GLU A 136 37.87 8.79 29.82
CA GLU A 136 38.41 7.97 28.75
C GLU A 136 39.95 7.96 28.71
N VAL A 137 40.60 9.08 29.02
CA VAL A 137 42.07 9.17 29.07
C VAL A 137 42.59 8.50 30.33
N ARG A 138 41.90 8.62 31.46
CA ARG A 138 42.26 7.96 32.71
C ARG A 138 42.20 6.44 32.61
N ASP A 139 41.15 5.91 32.00
CA ASP A 139 41.03 4.47 31.76
C ASP A 139 42.14 3.98 30.81
N ALA A 140 42.43 4.74 29.75
CA ALA A 140 43.55 4.43 28.85
C ALA A 140 44.91 4.48 29.56
N LEU A 141 45.16 5.46 30.44
CA LEU A 141 46.38 5.50 31.26
C LEU A 141 46.52 4.25 32.15
N SER A 142 45.41 3.68 32.63
CA SER A 142 45.37 2.41 33.36
C SER A 142 45.54 1.16 32.49
N GLY A 143 45.69 1.32 31.16
CA GLY A 143 45.88 0.23 30.21
C GLY A 143 44.60 -0.29 29.55
N ARG A 144 43.44 0.38 29.72
CA ARG A 144 42.17 -0.03 29.12
C ARG A 144 41.72 0.95 28.04
N SER A 145 41.52 0.48 26.81
CA SER A 145 40.92 1.28 25.74
C SER A 145 39.45 1.57 26.07
N GLU A 146 39.00 2.81 25.88
CA GLU A 146 37.61 3.21 26.15
C GLU A 146 37.09 4.14 25.05
N THR A 147 35.84 3.96 24.65
CA THR A 147 35.13 4.85 23.73
C THR A 147 34.00 5.57 24.46
N VAL A 148 33.91 6.89 24.33
CA VAL A 148 32.82 7.69 24.90
C VAL A 148 32.16 8.59 23.85
N LEU A 149 30.88 8.87 24.04
CA LEU A 149 30.14 9.87 23.27
C LEU A 149 30.21 11.21 23.98
N ARG A 150 30.68 12.26 23.29
CA ARG A 150 30.67 13.65 23.79
C ARG A 150 29.80 14.53 22.91
N ARG A 151 29.15 15.53 23.49
CA ARG A 151 28.42 16.56 22.74
C ARG A 151 29.38 17.45 21.94
N ILE A 152 29.00 17.84 20.74
CA ILE A 152 29.68 18.88 19.95
C ILE A 152 29.12 20.24 20.40
N GLY A 153 29.92 21.11 21.03
CA GLY A 153 29.38 22.34 21.65
C GLY A 153 28.99 23.43 20.66
N GLN A 154 29.63 23.50 19.49
CA GLN A 154 29.27 24.45 18.42
C GLN A 154 28.33 23.85 17.37
N TYR A 155 27.66 22.74 17.66
CA TYR A 155 26.77 22.11 16.68
C TYR A 155 25.62 23.05 16.30
N ARG A 156 25.50 23.32 15.00
CA ARG A 156 24.34 23.98 14.40
C ARG A 156 23.77 23.05 13.33
N PRO A 157 22.49 22.65 13.42
CA PRO A 157 21.88 21.85 12.37
C PRO A 157 21.94 22.63 11.05
N ARG A 158 22.56 22.02 10.03
CA ARG A 158 22.70 22.57 8.69
C ARG A 158 21.54 22.17 7.79
N TYR A 159 20.83 21.09 8.11
CA TYR A 159 19.71 20.58 7.31
C TYR A 159 18.38 20.57 8.09
N VAL A 160 17.27 20.79 7.36
CA VAL A 160 15.91 20.97 7.90
C VAL A 160 15.47 19.84 8.84
N TRP A 161 15.96 18.62 8.63
CA TRP A 161 15.58 17.42 9.39
C TRP A 161 16.68 16.89 10.31
N GLU A 162 17.83 17.57 10.37
CA GLU A 162 18.98 17.11 11.15
C GLU A 162 18.72 17.13 12.66
N TRP A 163 17.75 17.93 13.12
CA TRP A 163 17.31 17.98 14.52
C TRP A 163 16.67 16.68 15.02
N LEU A 164 16.18 15.82 14.10
CA LEU A 164 15.69 14.48 14.44
C LEU A 164 16.82 13.51 14.77
N SER A 165 18.07 13.86 14.41
CA SER A 165 19.24 13.02 14.61
C SER A 165 19.92 13.27 15.94
N ARG A 166 20.01 12.24 16.79
CA ARG A 166 20.84 12.32 18.00
C ARG A 166 22.33 12.13 17.67
N ALA A 167 22.63 11.34 16.64
CA ALA A 167 23.99 11.05 16.20
C ALA A 167 24.72 12.29 15.64
N SER A 168 23.99 13.25 15.09
CA SER A 168 24.58 14.42 14.42
C SER A 168 25.18 15.44 15.41
N ALA A 169 24.71 15.47 16.66
CA ALA A 169 25.18 16.38 17.70
C ALA A 169 26.29 15.78 18.61
N VAL A 170 26.79 14.58 18.29
CA VAL A 170 27.78 13.87 19.10
C VAL A 170 29.07 13.58 18.33
N ARG A 171 30.16 13.49 19.08
CA ARG A 171 31.49 13.08 18.61
C ARG A 171 31.92 11.87 19.43
N LEU A 172 32.40 10.84 18.75
CA LEU A 172 33.03 9.70 19.42
C LEU A 172 34.45 10.09 19.80
N HIS A 173 34.86 9.74 21.01
CA HIS A 173 36.21 9.86 21.52
C HIS A 173 36.68 8.48 21.93
N HIS A 174 37.68 7.94 21.24
CA HIS A 174 38.31 6.66 21.54
C HIS A 174 39.70 6.92 22.09
N ALA A 175 39.94 6.51 23.34
CA ALA A 175 41.22 6.64 24.01
C ALA A 175 41.87 5.26 24.09
N ARG A 176 43.11 5.15 23.59
CA ARG A 176 43.86 3.90 23.57
C ARG A 176 45.23 4.06 24.24
N PRO A 177 45.64 3.15 25.14
CA PRO A 177 46.99 3.15 25.69
C PRO A 177 48.05 2.88 24.62
N VAL A 178 49.17 3.59 24.71
CA VAL A 178 50.42 3.22 24.03
C VAL A 178 51.28 2.49 25.05
N THR A 179 51.55 1.20 24.81
CA THR A 179 52.32 0.36 25.73
C THR A 179 53.67 -0.01 25.12
N VAL A 180 54.75 0.20 25.89
CA VAL A 180 56.12 -0.16 25.50
C VAL A 180 56.73 -0.96 26.64
N GLY A 181 57.18 -2.19 26.36
CA GLY A 181 57.73 -3.08 27.38
C GLY A 181 56.76 -3.36 28.54
N GLY A 182 55.46 -3.50 28.26
CA GLY A 182 54.42 -3.76 29.25
C GLY A 182 53.98 -2.56 30.09
N ARG A 183 54.52 -1.35 29.85
CA ARG A 183 54.14 -0.13 30.57
C ARG A 183 53.43 0.86 29.64
N THR A 184 52.37 1.50 30.12
CA THR A 184 51.70 2.59 29.40
C THR A 184 52.60 3.84 29.42
N VAL A 185 53.08 4.25 28.25
CA VAL A 185 53.97 5.42 28.08
C VAL A 185 53.24 6.66 27.58
N GLY A 186 51.97 6.50 27.18
CA GLY A 186 51.13 7.58 26.68
C GLY A 186 49.74 7.10 26.28
N VAL A 187 48.89 8.03 25.86
CA VAL A 187 47.54 7.74 25.36
C VAL A 187 47.34 8.37 24.00
N LEU A 188 46.76 7.60 23.09
CA LEU A 188 46.28 8.08 21.81
C LEU A 188 44.77 8.32 21.91
N LEU A 189 44.35 9.58 21.85
CA LEU A 189 42.96 9.99 21.84
C LEU A 189 42.53 10.35 20.42
N LEU A 190 41.73 9.48 19.81
CA LEU A 190 41.12 9.71 18.50
C LEU A 190 39.71 10.22 18.68
N SER A 191 39.27 11.15 17.83
CA SER A 191 37.87 11.58 17.84
C SER A 191 37.31 11.89 16.47
N ARG A 192 36.08 11.47 16.22
CA ARG A 192 35.37 11.65 14.94
C ARG A 192 33.86 11.70 15.16
N SER A 193 33.17 12.50 14.35
CA SER A 193 31.70 12.54 14.33
C SER A 193 31.17 11.45 13.39
N PRO A 194 30.11 10.70 13.77
CA PRO A 194 29.46 9.77 12.87
C PRO A 194 29.01 10.47 11.58
N ARG A 195 28.96 9.72 10.48
CA ARG A 195 28.36 10.24 9.24
C ARG A 195 26.89 10.59 9.50
N GLY A 196 26.49 11.81 9.20
CA GLY A 196 25.10 12.23 9.37
C GLY A 196 24.19 11.57 8.33
N LEU A 197 23.17 10.82 8.77
CA LEU A 197 22.16 10.20 7.90
C LEU A 197 21.51 11.24 6.97
N PHE A 198 21.15 12.40 7.52
CA PHE A 198 20.42 13.43 6.80
C PHE A 198 21.26 14.16 5.75
N LYS A 199 22.60 14.07 5.80
CA LYS A 199 23.47 14.61 4.74
C LYS A 199 23.24 13.85 3.43
N GLY A 200 23.28 12.52 3.46
CA GLY A 200 23.03 11.68 2.28
C GLY A 200 21.60 11.88 1.74
N LEU A 201 20.61 11.95 2.64
CA LEU A 201 19.22 12.21 2.26
C LEU A 201 19.04 13.59 1.59
N HIS A 202 19.78 14.60 2.04
CA HIS A 202 19.76 15.94 1.45
C HIS A 202 20.47 15.97 0.09
N GLU A 203 21.61 15.29 -0.04
CA GLU A 203 22.34 15.16 -1.32
C GLU A 203 21.50 14.41 -2.37
N ASP A 204 20.75 13.38 -1.97
CA ASP A 204 19.90 12.60 -2.86
C ASP A 204 18.44 13.09 -2.95
N ARG A 205 18.10 14.23 -2.35
CA ARG A 205 16.70 14.73 -2.27
C ARG A 205 16.01 14.82 -3.63
N GLY A 206 16.75 15.17 -4.68
CA GLY A 206 16.21 15.24 -6.04
C GLY A 206 15.73 13.88 -6.54
N LYS A 207 16.54 12.83 -6.35
CA LYS A 207 16.19 11.45 -6.73
C LYS A 207 14.98 10.95 -5.93
N LEU A 208 14.95 11.26 -4.63
CA LEU A 208 13.84 10.87 -3.75
C LEU A 208 12.53 11.57 -4.15
N LEU A 209 12.58 12.87 -4.47
CA LEU A 209 11.41 13.62 -4.93
C LEU A 209 10.90 13.11 -6.29
N VAL A 210 11.80 12.80 -7.22
CA VAL A 210 11.44 12.19 -8.50
C VAL A 210 10.79 10.82 -8.28
N GLY A 211 11.39 9.96 -7.46
CA GLY A 211 10.83 8.65 -7.13
C GLY A 211 9.45 8.75 -6.47
N ALA A 212 9.28 9.65 -5.50
CA ALA A 212 7.98 9.91 -4.88
C ALA A 212 6.95 10.45 -5.89
N GLY A 213 7.36 11.35 -6.78
CA GLY A 213 6.52 11.87 -7.85
C GLY A 213 6.04 10.79 -8.81
N VAL A 214 6.93 9.87 -9.21
CA VAL A 214 6.58 8.72 -10.07
C VAL A 214 5.59 7.80 -9.35
N ILE A 215 5.81 7.48 -8.08
CA ILE A 215 4.87 6.66 -7.29
C ILE A 215 3.49 7.31 -7.25
N VAL A 216 3.42 8.61 -6.94
CA VAL A 216 2.17 9.36 -6.91
C VAL A 216 1.49 9.34 -8.29
N LEU A 217 2.23 9.60 -9.36
CA LEU A 217 1.71 9.58 -10.73
C LEU A 217 1.12 8.21 -11.09
N VAL A 218 1.82 7.12 -10.76
CA VAL A 218 1.34 5.75 -11.01
C VAL A 218 0.08 5.46 -10.20
N LEU A 219 0.03 5.85 -8.93
CA LEU A 219 -1.16 5.66 -8.09
C LEU A 219 -2.38 6.44 -8.62
N PHE A 220 -2.18 7.70 -9.03
CA PHE A 220 -3.25 8.49 -9.66
C PHE A 220 -3.69 7.89 -11.00
N GLY A 221 -2.75 7.41 -11.82
CA GLY A 221 -3.03 6.73 -13.08
C GLY A 221 -3.87 5.46 -12.87
N LEU A 222 -3.48 4.62 -11.91
CA LEU A 222 -4.20 3.39 -11.57
C LEU A 222 -5.59 3.69 -11.00
N ALA A 223 -5.70 4.68 -10.11
CA ALA A 223 -6.99 5.12 -9.58
C ALA A 223 -7.92 5.64 -10.70
N GLY A 224 -7.38 6.40 -11.65
CA GLY A 224 -8.11 6.85 -12.84
C GLY A 224 -8.57 5.69 -13.73
N LEU A 225 -7.72 4.69 -13.94
CA LEU A 225 -8.04 3.50 -14.72
C LEU A 225 -9.16 2.68 -14.07
N VAL A 226 -9.06 2.40 -12.77
CA VAL A 226 -10.11 1.68 -12.02
C VAL A 226 -11.42 2.47 -12.01
N SER A 227 -11.35 3.79 -11.80
CA SER A 227 -12.52 4.65 -11.81
C SER A 227 -13.26 4.61 -13.15
N ARG A 228 -12.53 4.67 -14.28
CA ARG A 228 -13.14 4.61 -15.63
C ARG A 228 -13.56 3.20 -16.05
N GLY A 229 -12.79 2.19 -15.67
CA GLY A 229 -13.03 0.80 -16.09
C GLY A 229 -14.08 0.06 -15.25
N VAL A 230 -14.29 0.47 -13.99
CA VAL A 230 -15.12 -0.28 -13.04
C VAL A 230 -16.11 0.63 -12.32
N THR A 231 -15.64 1.64 -11.58
CA THR A 231 -16.50 2.41 -10.66
C THR A 231 -17.59 3.20 -11.40
N ARG A 232 -17.22 4.02 -12.38
CA ARG A 232 -18.19 4.84 -13.12
C ARG A 232 -19.21 4.01 -13.91
N PRO A 233 -18.82 2.95 -14.65
CA PRO A 233 -19.79 2.06 -15.28
C PRO A 233 -20.78 1.43 -14.28
N ILE A 234 -20.32 0.96 -13.12
CA ILE A 234 -21.22 0.40 -12.10
C ILE A 234 -22.22 1.45 -11.61
N GLU A 235 -21.77 2.69 -11.36
CA GLU A 235 -22.66 3.79 -10.95
C GLU A 235 -23.71 4.12 -12.02
N GLN A 236 -23.30 4.16 -13.30
CA GLN A 236 -24.18 4.39 -14.44
C GLN A 236 -25.21 3.28 -14.59
N LEU A 237 -24.79 2.01 -14.53
CA LEU A 237 -25.69 0.86 -14.61
C LEU A 237 -26.66 0.87 -13.41
N SER A 238 -26.17 1.18 -12.21
CA SER A 238 -26.99 1.30 -11.01
C SER A 238 -28.06 2.40 -11.15
N ALA A 239 -27.71 3.54 -11.74
CA ALA A 239 -28.67 4.60 -12.02
C ALA A 239 -29.70 4.19 -13.08
N ALA A 240 -29.28 3.51 -14.14
CA ALA A 240 -30.17 3.00 -15.17
C ALA A 240 -31.16 1.96 -14.63
N THR A 241 -30.69 1.02 -13.80
CA THR A 241 -31.56 0.04 -13.13
C THR A 241 -32.63 0.71 -12.28
N ARG A 242 -32.27 1.76 -11.52
CA ARG A 242 -33.25 2.53 -10.73
C ARG A 242 -34.27 3.26 -11.59
N ALA A 243 -33.85 3.83 -12.73
CA ALA A 243 -34.77 4.49 -13.66
C ALA A 243 -35.75 3.47 -14.26
N MET A 244 -35.24 2.33 -14.73
CA MET A 244 -36.03 1.26 -15.34
C MET A 244 -37.07 0.70 -14.37
N ALA A 245 -36.70 0.52 -13.09
CA ALA A 245 -37.63 0.08 -12.05
C ALA A 245 -38.81 1.05 -11.82
N GLN A 246 -38.65 2.33 -12.17
CA GLN A 246 -39.74 3.32 -12.14
C GLN A 246 -40.51 3.40 -13.46
N GLY A 247 -40.26 2.49 -14.41
CA GLY A 247 -40.85 2.50 -15.74
C GLY A 247 -40.32 3.61 -16.63
N ARG A 248 -39.11 4.14 -16.35
CA ARG A 248 -38.50 5.25 -17.09
C ARG A 248 -37.14 4.84 -17.65
N GLY A 249 -36.83 5.34 -18.85
CA GLY A 249 -35.49 5.27 -19.42
C GLY A 249 -35.22 4.03 -20.26
N GLU A 250 -34.12 4.10 -21.00
CA GLU A 250 -33.64 3.05 -21.89
C GLU A 250 -32.41 2.36 -21.30
N PRO A 251 -32.13 1.11 -21.68
CA PRO A 251 -30.92 0.42 -21.25
C PRO A 251 -29.67 1.14 -21.78
N PRO A 252 -28.66 1.43 -20.94
CA PRO A 252 -27.45 2.10 -21.40
C PRO A 252 -26.63 1.18 -22.31
N GLU A 253 -25.89 1.80 -23.25
CA GLU A 253 -24.92 1.08 -24.08
C GLU A 253 -23.75 0.55 -23.24
N THR A 254 -23.15 -0.57 -23.69
CA THR A 254 -21.95 -1.14 -23.05
C THR A 254 -20.76 -0.22 -23.25
N PRO A 255 -20.13 0.28 -22.16
CA PRO A 255 -18.93 1.09 -22.29
C PRO A 255 -17.76 0.22 -22.78
N THR A 256 -17.20 0.53 -23.94
CA THR A 256 -16.05 -0.20 -24.52
C THR A 256 -14.77 -0.10 -23.67
N THR A 257 -14.70 0.91 -22.79
CA THR A 257 -13.57 1.14 -21.87
C THR A 257 -13.75 0.46 -20.51
N ALA A 258 -14.90 -0.19 -20.26
CA ALA A 258 -15.13 -0.94 -19.03
C ALA A 258 -14.36 -2.26 -19.01
N ALA A 259 -14.13 -2.80 -17.80
CA ALA A 259 -13.60 -4.16 -17.65
C ALA A 259 -14.55 -5.18 -18.29
N VAL A 260 -13.99 -6.29 -18.79
CA VAL A 260 -14.75 -7.29 -19.58
C VAL A 260 -15.94 -7.85 -18.79
N GLU A 261 -15.75 -8.12 -17.50
CA GLU A 261 -16.79 -8.60 -16.59
C GLU A 261 -17.91 -7.56 -16.41
N ILE A 262 -17.55 -6.27 -16.43
CA ILE A 262 -18.52 -5.17 -16.35
C ILE A 262 -19.27 -5.02 -17.68
N GLN A 263 -18.60 -5.25 -18.81
CA GLN A 263 -19.27 -5.28 -20.13
C GLN A 263 -20.31 -6.39 -20.20
N ALA A 264 -19.95 -7.61 -19.78
CA ALA A 264 -20.88 -8.73 -19.70
C ALA A 264 -22.11 -8.40 -18.83
N LEU A 265 -21.91 -7.74 -17.69
CA LEU A 265 -23.01 -7.30 -16.82
C LEU A 265 -23.96 -6.30 -17.51
N TYR A 266 -23.43 -5.38 -18.33
CA TYR A 266 -24.26 -4.49 -19.15
C TYR A 266 -25.06 -5.24 -20.20
N ASP A 267 -24.44 -6.23 -20.86
CA ASP A 267 -25.09 -7.05 -21.88
C ASP A 267 -26.25 -7.87 -21.28
N ASP A 268 -26.01 -8.50 -20.13
CA ASP A 268 -27.04 -9.25 -19.37
C ASP A 268 -28.19 -8.34 -18.93
N PHE A 269 -27.88 -7.13 -18.44
CA PHE A 269 -28.90 -6.14 -18.07
C PHE A 269 -29.76 -5.74 -19.27
N ARG A 270 -29.17 -5.53 -20.45
CA ARG A 270 -29.93 -5.20 -21.66
C ARG A 270 -30.82 -6.35 -22.11
N ALA A 271 -30.32 -7.58 -22.06
CA ALA A 271 -31.12 -8.76 -22.39
C ALA A 271 -32.35 -8.87 -21.47
N MET A 272 -32.16 -8.67 -20.17
CA MET A 272 -33.25 -8.63 -19.19
C MET A 272 -34.23 -7.48 -19.47
N ALA A 273 -33.74 -6.26 -19.73
CA ALA A 273 -34.60 -5.11 -20.01
C ALA A 273 -35.44 -5.31 -21.28
N ALA A 274 -34.85 -5.87 -22.33
CA ALA A 274 -35.56 -6.21 -23.57
C ALA A 274 -36.64 -7.28 -23.34
N ALA A 275 -36.36 -8.30 -22.50
CA ALA A 275 -37.34 -9.32 -22.14
C ALA A 275 -38.52 -8.73 -21.35
N ILE A 276 -38.25 -7.81 -20.40
CA ILE A 276 -39.28 -7.11 -19.62
C ILE A 276 -40.16 -6.25 -20.55
N ASP A 277 -39.55 -5.45 -21.43
CA ASP A 277 -40.26 -4.57 -22.35
C ASP A 277 -41.13 -5.37 -23.34
N LYS A 278 -40.61 -6.48 -23.89
CA LYS A 278 -41.38 -7.40 -24.73
C LYS A 278 -42.59 -7.97 -23.98
N ARG A 279 -42.42 -8.41 -22.73
CA ARG A 279 -43.50 -8.95 -21.91
C ARG A 279 -44.54 -7.89 -21.54
N SER A 280 -44.10 -6.65 -21.28
CA SER A 280 -44.97 -5.51 -20.99
C SER A 280 -45.81 -5.10 -22.21
N ARG A 281 -45.21 -5.06 -23.42
CA ARG A 281 -45.95 -4.86 -24.67
C ARG A 281 -47.00 -5.96 -24.88
N TYR A 282 -46.60 -7.22 -24.78
CA TYR A 282 -47.52 -8.36 -24.91
C TYR A 282 -48.73 -8.23 -23.97
N LEU A 283 -48.51 -7.92 -22.69
CA LEU A 283 -49.59 -7.77 -21.72
C LEU A 283 -50.53 -6.60 -22.06
N ARG A 284 -49.99 -5.48 -22.55
CA ARG A 284 -50.78 -4.32 -22.99
C ARG A 284 -51.63 -4.64 -24.21
N ASP A 285 -51.02 -5.22 -25.24
CA ASP A 285 -51.71 -5.58 -26.49
C ASP A 285 -52.79 -6.63 -26.23
N PHE A 286 -52.48 -7.60 -25.38
CA PHE A 286 -53.42 -8.61 -24.91
C PHE A 286 -54.61 -7.98 -24.17
N ALA A 287 -54.37 -7.11 -23.19
CA ALA A 287 -55.43 -6.43 -22.45
C ALA A 287 -56.33 -5.58 -23.37
N ALA A 288 -55.74 -4.91 -24.37
CA ALA A 288 -56.48 -4.13 -25.36
C ALA A 288 -57.37 -5.03 -26.24
N ALA A 289 -56.84 -6.12 -26.78
CA ALA A 289 -57.58 -7.06 -27.61
C ALA A 289 -58.76 -7.69 -26.85
N LEU A 290 -58.55 -8.09 -25.59
CA LEU A 290 -59.61 -8.62 -24.74
C LEU A 290 -60.72 -7.61 -24.47
N SER A 291 -60.35 -6.36 -24.20
CA SER A 291 -61.32 -5.29 -23.96
C SER A 291 -62.22 -5.08 -25.19
N HIS A 292 -61.65 -5.20 -26.39
CA HIS A 292 -62.42 -5.13 -27.64
C HIS A 292 -63.38 -6.32 -27.81
N GLU A 293 -62.90 -7.55 -27.63
CA GLU A 293 -63.72 -8.76 -27.79
C GLU A 293 -64.86 -8.85 -26.77
N PHE A 294 -64.69 -8.28 -25.57
CA PHE A 294 -65.74 -8.27 -24.55
C PHE A 294 -66.78 -7.18 -24.78
N LYS A 295 -66.38 -6.03 -25.33
CA LYS A 295 -67.28 -4.88 -25.54
C LYS A 295 -68.46 -5.20 -26.45
N THR A 296 -68.22 -5.97 -27.51
CA THR A 296 -69.25 -6.33 -28.50
C THR A 296 -70.40 -7.15 -27.92
N PRO A 297 -70.18 -8.33 -27.30
CA PRO A 297 -71.26 -9.11 -26.70
C PRO A 297 -71.88 -8.40 -25.49
N LEU A 298 -71.11 -7.64 -24.70
CA LEU A 298 -71.69 -6.84 -23.62
C LEU A 298 -72.64 -5.76 -24.13
N ALA A 299 -72.31 -5.08 -25.23
CA ALA A 299 -73.19 -4.12 -25.88
C ALA A 299 -74.44 -4.80 -26.46
N GLY A 300 -74.29 -6.00 -27.04
CA GLY A 300 -75.39 -6.83 -27.54
C GLY A 300 -76.38 -7.21 -26.44
N VAL A 301 -75.88 -7.77 -25.33
CA VAL A 301 -76.69 -8.10 -24.14
C VAL A 301 -77.41 -6.86 -23.61
N ARG A 302 -76.68 -5.75 -23.44
CA ARG A 302 -77.25 -4.51 -22.91
C ARG A 302 -78.36 -3.97 -23.81
N GLY A 303 -78.11 -3.86 -25.12
CA GLY A 303 -79.11 -3.34 -26.07
C GLY A 303 -80.34 -4.23 -26.17
N ALA A 304 -80.16 -5.56 -26.10
CA ALA A 304 -81.29 -6.49 -26.07
C ALA A 304 -82.13 -6.36 -24.78
N ILE A 305 -81.48 -6.13 -23.63
CA ILE A 305 -82.18 -5.86 -22.36
C ILE A 305 -82.94 -4.53 -22.42
N GLU A 306 -82.31 -3.45 -22.93
CA GLU A 306 -82.94 -2.13 -23.06
C GLU A 306 -84.19 -2.20 -23.96
N LEU A 307 -84.11 -2.85 -25.13
CA LEU A 307 -85.25 -3.04 -26.03
C LEU A 307 -86.37 -3.89 -25.40
N LEU A 308 -86.00 -4.96 -24.67
CA LEU A 308 -86.97 -5.77 -23.94
C LEU A 308 -87.66 -4.97 -22.84
N GLN A 309 -86.98 -4.04 -22.16
CA GLN A 309 -87.57 -3.21 -21.10
C GLN A 309 -88.50 -2.13 -21.68
N ASP A 310 -88.08 -1.44 -22.74
CA ASP A 310 -88.81 -0.30 -23.31
C ASP A 310 -90.05 -0.71 -24.13
N HIS A 311 -89.98 -1.85 -24.82
CA HIS A 311 -91.03 -2.29 -25.75
C HIS A 311 -91.72 -3.58 -25.36
N TYR A 312 -91.50 -4.08 -24.13
CA TYR A 312 -92.09 -5.33 -23.65
C TYR A 312 -93.59 -5.49 -23.99
N PRO A 313 -94.49 -4.55 -23.64
CA PRO A 313 -95.92 -4.76 -23.78
C PRO A 313 -96.41 -4.74 -25.23
N THR A 314 -95.67 -4.09 -26.13
CA THR A 314 -96.00 -3.95 -27.56
C THR A 314 -95.33 -4.99 -28.45
N MET A 315 -94.34 -5.74 -27.96
CA MET A 315 -93.68 -6.81 -28.68
C MET A 315 -94.49 -8.10 -28.68
N SER A 316 -94.47 -8.79 -29.82
CA SER A 316 -94.99 -10.15 -29.95
C SER A 316 -94.14 -11.14 -29.13
N GLN A 317 -94.72 -12.29 -28.80
CA GLN A 317 -94.01 -13.33 -28.06
C GLN A 317 -92.77 -13.84 -28.82
N ALA A 318 -92.88 -13.97 -30.16
CA ALA A 318 -91.76 -14.40 -31.00
C ALA A 318 -90.58 -13.40 -30.98
N GLU A 319 -90.86 -12.09 -30.91
CA GLU A 319 -89.80 -11.07 -30.79
C GLU A 319 -89.10 -11.14 -29.43
N ARG A 320 -89.86 -11.32 -28.34
CA ARG A 320 -89.28 -11.46 -26.99
C ARG A 320 -88.36 -12.68 -26.90
N GLU A 321 -88.80 -13.82 -27.43
CA GLU A 321 -88.01 -15.05 -27.49
C GLU A 321 -86.71 -14.84 -28.30
N ARG A 322 -86.77 -14.08 -29.39
CA ARG A 322 -85.58 -13.73 -30.19
C ARG A 322 -84.57 -12.89 -29.41
N PHE A 323 -85.00 -11.88 -28.67
CA PHE A 323 -84.06 -11.08 -27.85
C PHE A 323 -83.47 -11.87 -26.68
N LEU A 324 -84.27 -12.72 -26.02
CA LEU A 324 -83.77 -13.63 -24.98
C LEU A 324 -82.75 -14.63 -25.56
N ALA A 325 -82.99 -15.15 -26.76
CA ALA A 325 -82.05 -16.02 -27.46
C ALA A 325 -80.74 -15.29 -27.80
N ASN A 326 -80.80 -14.03 -28.24
CA ASN A 326 -79.61 -13.20 -28.49
C ASN A 326 -78.78 -12.99 -27.22
N ILE A 327 -79.43 -12.65 -26.09
CA ILE A 327 -78.77 -12.49 -24.79
C ILE A 327 -78.09 -13.80 -24.37
N ALA A 328 -78.77 -14.94 -24.50
CA ALA A 328 -78.22 -16.24 -24.16
C ALA A 328 -76.99 -16.59 -25.02
N ALA A 329 -77.05 -16.29 -26.32
CA ALA A 329 -75.95 -16.50 -27.26
C ALA A 329 -74.73 -15.63 -26.92
N ASP A 330 -74.92 -14.34 -26.64
CA ASP A 330 -73.83 -13.44 -26.26
C ASP A 330 -73.21 -13.81 -24.90
N ASN A 331 -74.02 -14.25 -23.93
CA ASN A 331 -73.52 -14.76 -22.66
C ASN A 331 -72.70 -16.06 -22.82
N ALA A 332 -73.15 -16.98 -23.69
CA ALA A 332 -72.38 -18.18 -24.04
C ALA A 332 -71.05 -17.81 -24.71
N ARG A 333 -71.05 -16.79 -25.59
CA ARG A 333 -69.84 -16.28 -26.24
C ARG A 333 -68.85 -15.69 -25.23
N LEU A 334 -69.32 -14.88 -24.29
CA LEU A 334 -68.49 -14.35 -23.19
C LEU A 334 -67.90 -15.46 -22.32
N SER A 335 -68.71 -16.47 -21.97
CA SER A 335 -68.26 -17.62 -21.17
C SER A 335 -67.18 -18.43 -21.90
N ALA A 336 -67.33 -18.65 -23.20
CA ALA A 336 -66.32 -19.31 -24.03
C ALA A 336 -65.02 -18.49 -24.13
N LEU A 337 -65.10 -17.18 -24.27
CA LEU A 337 -63.95 -16.28 -24.27
C LEU A 337 -63.17 -16.34 -22.95
N VAL A 338 -63.86 -16.30 -21.80
CA VAL A 338 -63.24 -16.46 -20.47
C VAL A 338 -62.59 -17.83 -20.32
N GLY A 339 -63.26 -18.89 -20.77
CA GLY A 339 -62.70 -20.25 -20.76
C GLY A 339 -61.38 -20.35 -21.54
N ARG A 340 -61.36 -19.83 -22.78
CA ARG A 340 -60.15 -19.77 -23.61
C ARG A 340 -59.02 -18.96 -22.97
N LEU A 341 -59.35 -17.88 -22.26
CA LEU A 341 -58.37 -17.06 -21.55
C LEU A 341 -57.74 -17.80 -20.36
N LEU A 342 -58.53 -18.56 -19.61
CA LEU A 342 -58.02 -19.41 -18.53
C LEU A 342 -57.13 -20.53 -19.06
N GLU A 343 -57.47 -21.11 -20.21
CA GLU A 343 -56.62 -22.10 -20.89
C GLU A 343 -55.28 -21.49 -21.33
N LEU A 344 -55.31 -20.30 -21.94
CA LEU A 344 -54.10 -19.59 -22.34
C LEU A 344 -53.21 -19.23 -21.14
N ALA A 345 -53.80 -18.70 -20.06
CA ALA A 345 -53.05 -18.35 -18.85
C ALA A 345 -52.42 -19.59 -18.18
N ARG A 346 -53.10 -20.75 -18.20
CA ARG A 346 -52.54 -22.02 -17.74
C ARG A 346 -51.38 -22.48 -18.62
N ALA A 347 -51.50 -22.34 -19.94
CA ALA A 347 -50.43 -22.67 -20.87
C ALA A 347 -49.19 -21.77 -20.66
N ASP A 348 -49.37 -20.46 -20.43
CA ASP A 348 -48.27 -19.52 -20.18
C ASP A 348 -47.55 -19.75 -18.84
N MET A 349 -48.25 -20.30 -17.84
CA MET A 349 -47.66 -20.67 -16.54
C MET A 349 -47.04 -22.08 -16.53
N ALA A 350 -47.34 -22.91 -17.53
CA ALA A 350 -46.78 -24.25 -17.63
C ALA A 350 -45.28 -24.13 -17.93
N THR A 351 -44.46 -24.67 -17.03
CA THR A 351 -43.02 -24.80 -17.28
C THR A 351 -42.82 -26.03 -18.16
N PRO A 352 -42.14 -25.92 -19.31
CA PRO A 352 -41.89 -27.07 -20.16
C PRO A 352 -40.98 -28.06 -19.41
N GLU A 353 -41.51 -29.23 -19.08
CA GLU A 353 -40.73 -30.33 -18.52
C GLU A 353 -39.85 -30.96 -19.61
N ALA A 354 -38.56 -31.12 -19.32
CA ALA A 354 -37.63 -31.74 -20.25
C ALA A 354 -38.04 -33.20 -20.53
N GLY A 355 -38.25 -33.55 -21.79
CA GLY A 355 -38.60 -34.91 -22.23
C GLY A 355 -40.04 -35.10 -22.72
N VAL A 356 -40.89 -34.07 -22.65
CA VAL A 356 -42.25 -34.13 -23.19
C VAL A 356 -42.23 -33.86 -24.69
N ALA A 357 -42.45 -34.90 -25.50
CA ALA A 357 -42.70 -34.75 -26.94
C ALA A 357 -44.18 -34.41 -27.15
N ALA A 358 -44.47 -33.16 -27.54
CA ALA A 358 -45.80 -32.81 -28.01
C ALA A 358 -46.02 -33.35 -29.43
N ALA A 359 -47.24 -33.75 -29.77
CA ALA A 359 -47.64 -34.10 -31.14
C ALA A 359 -48.33 -32.89 -31.81
N PRO A 360 -47.57 -31.91 -32.34
CA PRO A 360 -48.12 -30.65 -32.84
C PRO A 360 -49.11 -30.86 -33.99
N ALA A 361 -48.99 -31.96 -34.72
CA ALA A 361 -49.88 -32.29 -35.83
C ALA A 361 -51.35 -32.50 -35.41
N ALA A 362 -51.61 -32.89 -34.16
CA ALA A 362 -52.99 -33.02 -33.67
C ALA A 362 -53.61 -31.65 -33.39
N ALA A 363 -52.86 -30.76 -32.73
CA ALA A 363 -53.29 -29.40 -32.47
C ALA A 363 -53.45 -28.60 -33.78
N ALA A 364 -52.50 -28.72 -34.71
CA ALA A 364 -52.57 -28.08 -36.02
C ALA A 364 -53.83 -28.51 -36.80
N ARG A 365 -54.13 -29.82 -36.84
CA ARG A 365 -55.35 -30.34 -37.48
C ARG A 365 -56.63 -29.82 -36.83
N SER A 366 -56.66 -29.71 -35.51
CA SER A 366 -57.80 -29.10 -34.79
C SER A 366 -58.01 -27.64 -35.19
N VAL A 367 -56.93 -26.86 -35.31
CA VAL A 367 -57.01 -25.45 -35.70
C VAL A 367 -57.45 -25.30 -37.16
N ALA A 368 -56.89 -26.10 -38.06
CA ALA A 368 -57.28 -26.08 -39.47
C ALA A 368 -58.75 -26.46 -39.66
N ALA A 369 -59.26 -27.46 -38.92
CA ALA A 369 -60.66 -27.84 -38.94
C ALA A 369 -61.57 -26.72 -38.41
N ALA A 370 -61.17 -26.03 -37.35
CA ALA A 370 -61.95 -24.94 -36.75
C ALA A 370 -61.98 -23.67 -37.63
N LEU A 371 -60.94 -23.43 -38.42
CA LEU A 371 -60.86 -22.31 -39.36
C LEU A 371 -61.46 -22.63 -40.72
N SER A 372 -61.64 -23.91 -41.05
CA SER A 372 -62.26 -24.32 -42.31
C SER A 372 -63.76 -24.09 -42.26
N GLY A 373 -64.30 -23.45 -43.29
CA GLY A 373 -65.71 -23.16 -43.47
C GLY A 373 -66.13 -23.35 -44.94
N PRO A 374 -67.41 -23.12 -45.28
CA PRO A 374 -67.91 -23.31 -46.64
C PRO A 374 -67.14 -22.52 -47.71
N ASP A 375 -66.54 -21.37 -47.33
CA ASP A 375 -65.79 -20.48 -48.23
C ASP A 375 -64.27 -20.50 -48.01
N LEU A 376 -63.75 -21.28 -47.05
CA LEU A 376 -62.32 -21.30 -46.69
C LEU A 376 -61.86 -22.72 -46.35
N ALA A 377 -60.93 -23.26 -47.13
CA ALA A 377 -60.29 -24.55 -46.87
C ALA A 377 -58.85 -24.34 -46.39
N VAL A 378 -58.51 -24.89 -45.23
CA VAL A 378 -57.15 -24.84 -44.68
C VAL A 378 -56.47 -26.21 -44.87
N ALA A 379 -55.48 -26.27 -45.76
CA ALA A 379 -54.64 -27.45 -45.94
C ALA A 379 -53.42 -27.38 -45.02
N LEU A 380 -53.09 -28.51 -44.39
CA LEU A 380 -51.90 -28.66 -43.55
C LEU A 380 -50.90 -29.56 -44.26
N ASP A 381 -49.69 -29.06 -44.45
CA ASP A 381 -48.52 -29.84 -44.88
C ASP A 381 -47.61 -29.97 -43.65
N LEU A 382 -47.65 -31.15 -43.01
CA LEU A 382 -47.09 -31.41 -41.68
C LEU A 382 -46.12 -32.59 -41.69
#